data_AF-A0A4Y2RU22-F1
#
_entry.id   AF-A0A4Y2RU22-F1
#
_cell.length_a   1.000
_cell.length_b   1.000
_cell.length_c   1.000
_cell.angle_alpha   90.00
_cell.angle_beta   90.00
_cell.angle_gamma   90.00
#
_symmetry.space_group_name_H-M   'P 1'
#
loop_
_entity.id
_entity.type
_entity.pdbx_description
1 polymer ?
#
loop_
_entity_poly.entity_id
_entity_poly.type
_entity_poly.pdbx_seq_one_letter_code
_entity_poly.pdbx_strand_id
1 'polypeptide(L)'
;MPKRWIKQERINHILVFIWMYIDSNSHGSTEAASEALYLIWCSVSDACLTYREIKRGFVAAFIEEELMEMYGFYVRATREFHEYVEPRSLQHLCRTVLRRTIRENKFWIPESVS
;
A
#
# COMPACT_ATOMS: atom_id res chain seq x y z
N MET A 1 -14.17 24.72 2.44
CA MET A 1 -14.38 23.31 2.02
C MET A 1 -14.19 22.40 3.23
N PRO A 2 -15.09 21.46 3.52
CA PRO A 2 -14.92 20.58 4.68
C PRO A 2 -13.70 19.70 4.44
N LYS A 3 -12.80 19.59 5.42
CA LYS A 3 -11.70 18.62 5.42
C LYS A 3 -12.34 17.23 5.34
N ARG A 4 -12.44 16.63 4.15
CA ARG A 4 -12.71 15.20 4.02
C ARG A 4 -11.58 14.49 4.73
N TRP A 5 -11.87 13.98 5.93
CA TRP A 5 -10.95 13.16 6.70
C TRP A 5 -10.63 11.92 5.88
N ILE A 6 -9.35 11.57 5.85
CA ILE A 6 -8.92 10.28 5.31
C ILE A 6 -9.62 9.20 6.15
N LYS A 7 -10.24 8.20 5.50
CA LYS A 7 -10.89 7.10 6.22
C LYS A 7 -9.87 6.39 7.12
N GLN A 8 -10.28 5.89 8.28
CA GLN A 8 -9.38 5.20 9.21
C GLN A 8 -8.62 4.04 8.55
N GLU A 9 -9.30 3.25 7.72
CA GLU A 9 -8.69 2.15 6.94
C GLU A 9 -7.53 2.65 6.07
N ARG A 10 -7.70 3.81 5.43
CA ARG A 10 -6.70 4.44 4.58
C ARG A 10 -5.52 4.96 5.39
N ILE A 11 -5.74 5.48 6.60
CA ILE A 11 -4.67 5.84 7.54
C ILE A 11 -3.90 4.59 7.96
N ASN A 12 -4.59 3.49 8.27
CA ASN A 12 -3.94 2.23 8.65
C ASN A 12 -3.06 1.70 7.52
N HIS A 13 -3.51 1.76 6.25
CA HIS A 13 -2.68 1.39 5.10
C HIS A 13 -1.42 2.26 5.01
N ILE A 14 -1.53 3.56 5.28
CA ILE A 14 -0.38 4.46 5.29
C ILE A 14 0.60 4.09 6.42
N LEU A 15 0.08 3.85 7.62
CA LEU A 15 0.91 3.46 8.77
C LEU A 15 1.65 2.14 8.55
N VAL A 16 1.01 1.16 7.91
CA VAL A 16 1.65 -0.13 7.60
C VAL A 16 2.86 0.07 6.71
N PHE A 17 2.75 0.79 5.59
CA PHE A 17 3.92 0.94 4.71
C PHE A 17 5.01 1.83 5.35
N ILE A 18 4.65 2.87 6.10
CA ILE A 18 5.62 3.71 6.82
C ILE A 18 6.39 2.84 7.83
N TRP A 19 5.68 2.01 8.59
CA TRP A 19 6.29 1.08 9.52
C TRP A 19 7.26 0.13 8.81
N MET A 20 6.86 -0.46 7.69
CA MET A 20 7.72 -1.35 6.91
C MET A 20 8.97 -0.65 6.38
N TYR A 21 8.86 0.61 5.94
CA TYR A 21 10.01 1.40 5.52
C TYR A 21 10.99 1.62 6.69
N ILE A 22 10.49 2.07 7.85
CA ILE A 22 11.32 2.33 9.04
C ILE A 22 12.01 1.05 9.52
N ASP A 23 11.29 -0.06 9.59
CA ASP A 23 11.80 -1.37 9.98
C ASP A 23 12.90 -1.84 9.02
N SER A 24 12.65 -1.72 7.69
CA SER A 24 13.61 -2.11 6.67
C SER A 24 14.91 -1.32 6.71
N ASN A 25 14.84 -0.01 6.97
CA ASN A 25 16.02 0.86 7.11
C ASN A 25 16.81 0.56 8.39
N SER A 26 16.13 0.11 9.45
CA SER A 26 16.77 -0.22 10.73
C SER A 26 17.48 -1.57 10.69
N HIS A 27 16.97 -2.51 9.88
CA HIS A 27 17.45 -3.90 9.85
C HIS A 27 18.10 -4.35 8.54
N GLY A 28 18.19 -3.47 7.53
CA GLY A 28 18.86 -3.75 6.25
C GLY A 28 18.14 -4.79 5.38
N SER A 29 16.83 -4.96 5.56
CA SER A 29 16.01 -6.01 4.94
C SER A 29 15.08 -5.47 3.82
N THR A 30 15.57 -4.50 3.05
CA THR A 30 14.78 -3.71 2.09
C THR A 30 14.07 -4.57 1.05
N GLU A 31 14.69 -5.61 0.51
CA GLU A 31 14.09 -6.49 -0.50
C GLU A 31 12.92 -7.30 0.08
N ALA A 32 13.11 -7.89 1.26
CA ALA A 32 12.08 -8.68 1.93
C ALA A 32 10.88 -7.81 2.35
N ALA A 33 11.16 -6.60 2.86
CA ALA A 33 10.13 -5.62 3.18
C ALA A 33 9.39 -5.15 1.93
N SER A 34 10.10 -4.89 0.83
CA SER A 34 9.51 -4.53 -0.45
C SER A 34 8.58 -5.63 -0.99
N GLU A 35 9.00 -6.89 -0.92
CA GLU A 35 8.19 -8.03 -1.36
C GLU A 35 6.95 -8.21 -0.49
N ALA A 36 7.11 -8.14 0.83
CA ALA A 36 5.99 -8.21 1.76
C ALA A 36 4.99 -7.06 1.52
N LEU A 37 5.48 -5.85 1.25
CA LEU A 37 4.63 -4.69 0.94
C LEU A 37 3.87 -4.92 -0.36
N TYR A 38 4.54 -5.43 -1.39
CA TYR A 38 3.91 -5.80 -2.66
C TYR A 38 2.76 -6.80 -2.45
N LEU A 39 2.99 -7.86 -1.67
CA LEU A 39 1.99 -8.89 -1.38
C LEU A 39 0.78 -8.34 -0.60
N ILE A 40 1.04 -7.53 0.43
CA ILE A 40 -0.01 -6.83 1.19
C ILE A 40 -0.82 -5.97 0.21
N TRP A 41 -0.16 -5.17 -0.62
CA TRP A 41 -0.83 -4.28 -1.55
C TRP A 41 -1.60 -5.01 -2.65
N CYS A 42 -1.13 -6.19 -3.05
CA CYS A 42 -1.85 -7.10 -3.95
C CYS A 42 -3.15 -7.67 -3.36
N SER A 43 -3.29 -7.65 -2.03
CA SER A 43 -4.46 -8.17 -1.31
C SER A 43 -5.54 -7.10 -1.04
N VAL A 44 -5.18 -5.82 -1.14
CA VAL A 44 -6.06 -4.69 -0.83
C VAL A 44 -6.77 -4.20 -2.10
N SER A 45 -8.08 -3.97 -2.04
CA SER A 45 -8.86 -3.45 -3.18
C SER A 45 -8.86 -1.93 -3.30
N ASP A 46 -8.33 -1.22 -2.30
CA ASP A 46 -8.24 0.24 -2.29
C ASP A 46 -7.34 0.77 -3.42
N ALA A 47 -7.59 2.03 -3.80
CA ALA A 47 -6.75 2.80 -4.70
C ALA A 47 -5.27 2.78 -4.28
N CYS A 48 -4.34 2.97 -5.22
CA CYS A 48 -2.94 3.22 -4.86
C CYS A 48 -2.81 4.49 -4.02
N LEU A 49 -1.80 4.53 -3.15
CA LEU A 49 -1.47 5.74 -2.42
C LEU A 49 -0.79 6.75 -3.35
N THR A 50 -1.11 8.01 -3.12
CA THR A 50 -0.43 9.14 -3.78
C THR A 50 0.52 9.84 -2.81
N TYR A 51 1.60 10.45 -3.33
CA TYR A 51 2.49 11.29 -2.52
C TYR A 51 1.71 12.39 -1.78
N ARG A 52 0.72 12.99 -2.45
CA ARG A 52 -0.12 14.03 -1.87
C ARG A 52 -0.93 13.55 -0.66
N GLU A 53 -1.44 12.31 -0.68
CA GLU A 53 -2.14 11.73 0.48
C GLU A 53 -1.19 11.54 1.67
N ILE A 54 0.00 10.99 1.41
CA ILE A 54 1.02 10.73 2.42
C ILE A 54 1.48 12.05 3.04
N LYS A 55 1.88 13.02 2.20
CA LYS A 55 2.29 14.36 2.65
C LYS A 55 1.21 15.01 3.49
N ARG A 56 -0.05 15.00 3.02
CA ARG A 56 -1.15 15.62 3.77
C ARG A 56 -1.39 14.99 5.14
N GLY A 57 -1.22 13.68 5.28
CA GLY A 57 -1.42 12.97 6.54
C GLY A 57 -0.26 13.14 7.53
N PHE A 58 0.96 13.32 7.02
CA PHE A 58 2.19 13.09 7.79
C PHE A 58 3.23 14.21 7.72
N VAL A 59 2.95 15.34 7.05
CA VAL A 59 3.84 16.52 7.02
C VAL A 59 4.17 17.10 8.39
N ALA A 60 3.35 16.84 9.41
CA ALA A 60 3.63 17.28 10.78
C ALA A 60 4.62 16.35 11.52
N ALA A 61 4.84 15.13 11.03
CA ALA A 61 5.65 14.10 11.68
C ALA A 61 7.00 13.88 11.00
N PHE A 62 7.09 14.12 9.69
CA PHE A 62 8.28 13.86 8.87
C PHE A 62 8.59 15.07 7.98
N ILE A 63 9.87 15.24 7.66
CA ILE A 63 10.30 16.26 6.69
C ILE A 63 9.99 15.83 5.25
N GLU A 64 10.06 16.78 4.31
CA GLU A 64 9.65 16.55 2.92
C GLU A 64 10.50 15.48 2.23
N GLU A 65 11.79 15.46 2.51
CA GLU A 65 12.76 14.50 1.99
C GLU A 65 12.43 13.07 2.46
N GLU A 66 12.17 12.88 3.74
CA GLU A 66 11.77 11.57 4.31
C GLU A 66 10.48 11.06 3.67
N LEU A 67 9.47 11.94 3.53
CA LEU A 67 8.21 11.57 2.89
C LEU A 67 8.40 11.17 1.43
N MET A 68 9.32 11.81 0.72
CA MET A 68 9.65 11.48 -0.66
C MET A 68 10.36 10.13 -0.76
N GLU A 69 11.29 9.84 0.14
CA GLU A 69 11.98 8.55 0.20
C GLU A 69 11.02 7.40 0.53
N MET A 70 10.14 7.60 1.52
CA MET A 70 9.08 6.67 1.89
C MET A 70 8.14 6.38 0.72
N TYR A 71 7.71 7.42 -0.01
CA TYR A 71 6.89 7.24 -1.19
C TYR A 71 7.65 6.52 -2.31
N GLY A 72 8.93 6.85 -2.51
CA GLY A 72 9.80 6.15 -3.45
C GLY A 72 9.93 4.65 -3.14
N PHE A 73 10.05 4.28 -1.86
CA PHE A 73 10.03 2.89 -1.42
C PHE A 73 8.70 2.21 -1.78
N TYR A 74 7.57 2.84 -1.46
CA TYR A 74 6.25 2.34 -1.81
C TYR A 74 6.06 2.12 -3.32
N VAL A 75 6.47 3.09 -4.15
CA VAL A 75 6.37 3.00 -5.62
C VAL A 75 7.24 1.88 -6.17
N ARG A 76 8.47 1.71 -5.65
CA ARG A 76 9.36 0.61 -6.06
C ARG A 76 8.77 -0.77 -5.69
N ALA A 77 8.23 -0.90 -4.49
CA ALA A 77 7.62 -2.14 -4.03
C ALA A 77 6.37 -2.50 -4.84
N THR A 78 5.45 -1.56 -5.00
CA THR A 78 4.16 -1.79 -5.66
C THR A 78 4.27 -1.79 -7.19
N ARG A 79 5.33 -1.18 -7.75
CA ARG A 79 5.51 -0.89 -9.18
C ARG A 79 4.40 -0.01 -9.75
N GLU A 80 3.80 0.82 -8.89
CA GLU A 80 2.61 1.62 -9.20
C GLU A 80 2.86 3.08 -8.84
N PHE A 81 2.75 3.96 -9.83
CA PHE A 81 2.85 5.40 -9.66
C PHE A 81 1.55 6.07 -10.11
N HIS A 82 0.99 6.91 -9.23
CA HIS A 82 -0.31 7.56 -9.45
C HIS A 82 -0.25 8.99 -8.92
N GLU A 83 -0.54 9.97 -9.79
CA GLU A 83 -0.60 11.39 -9.41
C GLU A 83 -1.88 11.68 -8.60
N TYR A 84 -2.98 11.00 -8.95
CA TYR A 84 -4.29 11.14 -8.33
C TYR A 84 -4.77 9.83 -7.71
N VAL A 85 -5.75 9.92 -6.81
CA VAL A 85 -6.35 8.74 -6.19
C VAL A 85 -7.30 8.11 -7.19
N GLU A 86 -6.86 7.03 -7.81
CA GLU A 86 -7.63 6.32 -8.84
C GLU A 86 -8.00 4.90 -8.39
N PRO A 87 -9.20 4.41 -8.74
CA PRO A 87 -9.55 3.01 -8.52
C PRO A 87 -8.53 2.07 -9.17
N ARG A 88 -8.29 0.93 -8.52
CA ARG A 88 -7.45 -0.13 -9.10
C ARG A 88 -8.11 -0.67 -10.38
N SER A 89 -7.30 -1.29 -11.24
CA SER A 89 -7.79 -1.93 -12.46
C SER A 89 -8.89 -2.96 -12.14
N LEU A 90 -9.84 -3.14 -13.06
CA LEU A 90 -10.88 -4.15 -12.91
C LEU A 90 -10.29 -5.54 -12.66
N GLN A 91 -9.16 -5.87 -13.30
CA GLN A 91 -8.44 -7.12 -13.08
C GLN A 91 -8.01 -7.29 -11.61
N HIS A 92 -7.47 -6.24 -10.99
CA HIS A 92 -7.07 -6.27 -9.59
C HIS A 92 -8.28 -6.44 -8.66
N LEU A 93 -9.36 -5.69 -8.92
CA LEU A 93 -10.60 -5.81 -8.16
C LEU A 93 -11.19 -7.22 -8.28
N CYS A 94 -11.26 -7.80 -9.47
CA CYS A 94 -11.70 -9.17 -9.68
C CYS A 94 -10.81 -10.18 -8.93
N ARG A 95 -9.48 -10.01 -8.95
CA ARG A 95 -8.54 -10.88 -8.21
C ARG A 95 -8.81 -10.85 -6.70
N THR A 96 -8.99 -9.67 -6.11
CA THR A 96 -9.27 -9.54 -4.67
C THR A 96 -10.60 -10.18 -4.28
N VAL A 97 -11.66 -10.00 -5.09
CA VAL A 97 -12.96 -10.66 -4.89
C VAL A 97 -12.83 -12.18 -5.00
N LEU A 98 -12.18 -12.69 -6.04
CA LEU A 98 -11.98 -14.13 -6.23
C LEU A 98 -11.23 -14.75 -5.05
N ARG A 99 -10.12 -14.16 -4.61
CA ARG A 99 -9.35 -14.65 -3.43
C ARG A 99 -10.22 -14.69 -2.18
N ARG A 100 -11.01 -13.65 -1.94
CA ARG A 100 -11.93 -13.60 -0.80
C ARG A 100 -12.96 -14.72 -0.87
N THR A 101 -13.65 -14.87 -1.99
CA THR A 101 -14.66 -15.91 -2.20
C THR A 101 -14.06 -17.31 -2.02
N ILE A 102 -12.88 -17.56 -2.58
CA ILE A 102 -12.19 -18.85 -2.51
C ILE A 102 -11.80 -19.17 -1.06
N ARG A 103 -11.26 -18.19 -0.33
CA ARG A 103 -10.95 -18.31 1.10
C ARG A 103 -12.20 -18.62 1.94
N GLU A 104 -13.29 -17.88 1.72
CA GLU A 104 -14.56 -18.05 2.43
C GLU A 104 -15.18 -19.44 2.17
N ASN A 105 -14.98 -19.99 0.97
CA ASN A 105 -15.43 -21.32 0.59
C ASN A 105 -14.42 -22.44 0.91
N LYS A 106 -13.34 -22.14 1.66
CA LYS A 106 -12.29 -23.08 2.10
C LYS A 106 -11.58 -23.83 0.96
N PHE A 107 -11.56 -23.25 -0.23
CA PHE A 107 -10.75 -23.76 -1.33
C PHE A 107 -9.32 -23.25 -1.18
N TRP A 108 -8.32 -24.12 -1.35
CA TRP A 108 -6.90 -23.75 -1.29
C TRP A 108 -6.39 -23.42 -2.69
N ILE A 109 -5.85 -22.21 -2.87
CA ILE A 109 -5.06 -21.85 -4.06
C ILE A 109 -3.64 -21.55 -3.59
N PRO A 110 -2.61 -22.22 -4.14
CA PRO A 110 -1.23 -21.87 -3.84
C PRO A 110 -0.93 -20.44 -4.27
N GLU A 111 -0.18 -19.71 -3.44
CA GLU A 111 0.18 -18.30 -3.66
C GLU A 111 0.91 -18.04 -4.99
N SER A 112 1.45 -19.09 -5.62
CA SER A 112 2.20 -19.05 -6.89
C SER A 112 1.36 -18.99 -8.16
N VAL A 113 0.02 -19.14 -8.09
CA VAL A 113 -0.86 -18.92 -9.25
C VAL A 113 -1.33 -17.47 -9.24
N SER A 114 -0.44 -16.56 -9.66
CA SER A 114 -0.64 -15.10 -9.76
C SER A 114 -0.64 -14.61 -11.19
#